data_AF-A0A2N0FSA1-F1
#
_entry.id   AF-A0A2N0FSA1-F1
#
_cell.length_a   1.000
_cell.length_b   1.000
_cell.length_c   1.000
_cell.angle_alpha   90.00
_cell.angle_beta   90.00
_cell.angle_gamma   90.00
#
_symmetry.space_group_name_H-M   'P 1'
#
loop_
_entity.id
_entity.type
_entity.pdbx_description
1 polymer ?
#
loop_
_entity_poly.entity_id
_entity_poly.type
_entity_poly.pdbx_seq_one_letter_code
_entity_poly.pdbx_strand_id
1 'polypeptide(L)'
;MKNYFRFSLYTFLLGAAMTLISCQDEEPFAEDIDQEQTLTANTSEMEMMKRIVDNDGSYDNIVDGASCFDIQFPYTVVINQSEIVVEAMADLELVEEALDELDDVDHDMDLIFPIAITLSDYTEVTVTNSEDFQSIAEKCVEGGDDEDIECIDVVYPLTVFTYNPNFQLTNTVEVESDFEFRRFFAGLNESDLMSFDFPISFLHADSTNITVNSNSELANAIENAKMICDEDDDDDYNDDDFTEESLNSVLVKCPWEIRRLEKSTVDNTEQYVNYFLTFSEEGRVVASNEFGYAMEGEWSTRVADYRVVLEVEFDSSTDFNGDWWAYEIADEKIKLFTDDENKIVLEKACDYKPNECSESYVKENLKECSWEILNEDGTFFEELIIEFSSEMHIYVRNPNGTVVDEGSWSISGNVITLSDLKKTLANYIGEWEVITCGEGRFNLKRSDEVIVLVMQCEEANQ
;
A
#
# COMPACT_ATOMS: atom_id res chain seq x y z
N MET A 1 -48.15 -28.64 -92.03
CA MET A 1 -47.90 -27.22 -91.69
C MET A 1 -48.19 -26.84 -90.22
N LYS A 2 -48.98 -27.60 -89.44
CA LYS A 2 -49.27 -27.26 -88.02
C LYS A 2 -48.10 -27.47 -87.04
N ASN A 3 -47.17 -28.40 -87.32
CA ASN A 3 -46.08 -28.72 -86.39
C ASN A 3 -44.90 -27.75 -86.46
N TYR A 4 -44.62 -27.19 -87.64
CA TYR A 4 -43.55 -26.19 -87.83
C TYR A 4 -43.89 -24.84 -87.18
N PHE A 5 -45.17 -24.47 -87.14
CA PHE A 5 -45.63 -23.23 -86.50
C PHE A 5 -45.51 -23.29 -84.97
N ARG A 6 -45.79 -24.47 -84.38
CA ARG A 6 -45.60 -24.69 -82.93
C ARG A 6 -44.13 -24.66 -82.55
N PHE A 7 -43.27 -25.30 -83.35
CA PHE A 7 -41.83 -25.29 -83.11
C PHE A 7 -41.25 -23.85 -83.18
N SER A 8 -41.65 -23.08 -84.20
CA SER A 8 -41.27 -21.67 -84.35
C SER A 8 -41.73 -20.80 -83.18
N LEU A 9 -42.93 -21.05 -82.64
CA LEU A 9 -43.48 -20.33 -81.49
C LEU A 9 -42.71 -20.65 -80.19
N TYR A 10 -42.32 -21.91 -79.99
CA TYR A 10 -41.52 -22.31 -78.83
C TYR A 10 -40.09 -21.76 -78.89
N THR A 11 -39.44 -21.72 -80.06
CA THR A 11 -38.13 -21.06 -80.21
C THR A 11 -38.21 -19.55 -80.02
N PHE A 12 -39.30 -18.90 -80.43
CA PHE A 12 -39.50 -17.47 -80.20
C PHE A 12 -39.76 -17.17 -78.70
N LEU A 13 -40.57 -17.99 -78.02
CA LEU A 13 -40.80 -17.89 -76.58
C LEU A 13 -39.53 -18.17 -75.77
N LEU A 14 -38.69 -19.13 -76.19
CA LEU A 14 -37.43 -19.44 -75.54
C LEU A 14 -36.39 -18.32 -75.76
N GLY A 15 -36.35 -17.74 -76.96
CA GLY A 15 -35.51 -16.57 -77.27
C GLY A 15 -35.94 -15.32 -76.49
N ALA A 16 -37.25 -15.09 -76.35
CA ALA A 16 -37.79 -13.99 -75.55
C ALA A 16 -37.62 -14.19 -74.03
N ALA A 17 -37.61 -15.43 -73.55
CA ALA A 17 -37.32 -15.76 -72.15
C ALA A 17 -35.83 -15.57 -71.82
N MET A 18 -34.92 -15.80 -72.79
CA MET A 18 -33.48 -15.60 -72.61
C MET A 18 -33.05 -14.13 -72.62
N THR A 19 -33.88 -13.21 -73.13
CA THR A 19 -33.61 -11.75 -73.05
C THR A 19 -33.97 -11.12 -71.70
N LEU A 20 -34.57 -11.89 -70.77
CA LEU A 20 -34.94 -11.42 -69.42
C LEU A 20 -33.91 -11.82 -68.34
N ILE A 21 -32.74 -12.36 -68.72
CA ILE A 21 -31.67 -12.79 -67.80
C ILE A 21 -30.43 -11.88 -67.93
N SER A 22 -30.59 -10.63 -68.38
CA SER A 22 -29.47 -9.69 -68.49
C SER A 22 -29.47 -8.73 -67.30
N CYS A 23 -28.43 -8.87 -66.47
CA CYS A 23 -27.95 -7.99 -65.41
C CYS A 23 -28.97 -7.69 -64.31
N GLN A 24 -28.86 -8.43 -63.20
CA GLN A 24 -29.05 -7.80 -61.91
C GLN A 24 -28.04 -6.64 -61.87
N ASP A 25 -28.51 -5.39 -61.82
CA ASP A 25 -27.66 -4.32 -61.30
C ASP A 25 -27.36 -4.76 -59.86
N GLU A 26 -26.18 -5.34 -59.64
CA GLU A 26 -25.61 -5.34 -58.30
C GLU A 26 -25.44 -3.86 -58.00
N GLU A 27 -26.35 -3.30 -57.19
CA GLU A 27 -26.06 -2.04 -56.52
C GLU A 27 -24.67 -2.23 -55.91
N PRO A 28 -23.70 -1.33 -56.17
CA PRO A 28 -22.47 -1.40 -55.43
C PRO A 28 -22.90 -1.36 -53.96
N PHE A 29 -22.55 -2.40 -53.20
CA PHE A 29 -22.46 -2.29 -51.75
C PHE A 29 -21.45 -1.16 -51.52
N ALA A 30 -21.94 0.08 -51.48
CA ALA A 30 -21.27 1.13 -50.77
C ALA A 30 -21.51 0.73 -49.32
N GLU A 31 -20.56 -0.03 -48.76
CA GLU A 31 -20.38 0.02 -47.32
C GLU A 31 -20.21 1.51 -47.01
N ASP A 32 -21.19 2.07 -46.30
CA ASP A 32 -21.13 3.44 -45.80
C ASP A 32 -20.08 3.42 -44.70
N ILE A 33 -18.81 3.42 -45.12
CA ILE A 33 -17.69 3.33 -44.21
C ILE A 33 -17.58 4.67 -43.53
N ASP A 34 -17.85 4.64 -42.23
CA ASP A 34 -17.72 5.80 -41.38
C ASP A 34 -16.24 6.18 -41.32
N GLN A 35 -15.90 7.27 -42.00
CA GLN A 35 -14.54 7.81 -42.03
C GLN A 35 -14.09 8.30 -40.65
N GLU A 36 -15.02 8.58 -39.72
CA GLU A 36 -14.68 8.95 -38.35
C GLU A 36 -14.33 7.71 -37.50
N GLN A 37 -14.80 6.52 -37.89
CA GLN A 37 -14.52 5.24 -37.22
C GLN A 37 -13.42 4.41 -37.90
N THR A 38 -12.90 4.85 -39.05
CA THR A 38 -11.82 4.14 -39.76
C THR A 38 -10.45 4.75 -39.43
N LEU A 39 -9.52 3.90 -38.98
CA LEU A 39 -8.14 4.24 -38.65
C LEU A 39 -7.17 3.74 -39.73
N THR A 40 -6.08 4.48 -39.95
CA THR A 40 -4.88 3.95 -40.61
C THR A 40 -3.97 3.32 -39.55
N ALA A 41 -3.20 2.30 -39.92
CA ALA A 41 -2.33 1.57 -38.97
C ALA A 41 -1.24 2.43 -38.27
N ASN A 42 -1.11 3.71 -38.59
CA ASN A 42 -0.10 4.63 -38.08
C ASN A 42 -0.66 5.89 -37.37
N THR A 43 -1.92 5.86 -36.95
CA THR A 43 -2.50 6.98 -36.18
C THR A 43 -2.12 6.91 -34.70
N SER A 44 -2.28 8.02 -33.97
CA SER A 44 -2.05 8.05 -32.53
C SER A 44 -2.98 7.11 -31.76
N GLU A 45 -4.22 6.95 -32.19
CA GLU A 45 -5.20 6.04 -31.55
C GLU A 45 -4.77 4.57 -31.68
N MET A 46 -4.10 4.22 -32.78
CA MET A 46 -3.56 2.89 -33.00
C MET A 46 -2.36 2.61 -32.10
N GLU A 47 -1.48 3.60 -31.91
CA GLU A 47 -0.38 3.46 -30.95
C GLU A 47 -0.93 3.36 -29.53
N MET A 48 -1.84 4.24 -29.11
CA MET A 48 -2.50 4.12 -27.80
C MET A 48 -3.12 2.75 -27.54
N MET A 49 -3.80 2.18 -28.55
CA MET A 49 -4.38 0.84 -28.42
C MET A 49 -3.32 -0.26 -28.35
N LYS A 50 -2.17 -0.12 -29.03
CA LYS A 50 -1.07 -1.09 -28.87
C LYS A 50 -0.53 -1.06 -27.45
N ARG A 51 -0.32 0.14 -26.91
CA ARG A 51 0.19 0.37 -25.56
C ARG A 51 -0.71 -0.25 -24.48
N ILE A 52 -2.03 -0.19 -24.65
CA ILE A 52 -3.00 -0.83 -23.74
C ILE A 52 -2.89 -2.36 -23.73
N VAL A 53 -2.48 -2.96 -24.85
CA VAL A 53 -2.46 -4.42 -25.02
C VAL A 53 -1.04 -4.96 -25.07
N ASP A 54 -0.05 -4.13 -24.77
CA ASP A 54 1.33 -4.57 -24.59
C ASP A 54 1.40 -5.48 -23.36
N ASN A 55 2.39 -6.37 -23.34
CA ASN A 55 2.73 -7.07 -22.12
C ASN A 55 3.46 -6.06 -21.25
N ASP A 56 2.88 -5.78 -20.10
CA ASP A 56 3.46 -4.97 -19.02
C ASP A 56 4.74 -5.69 -18.55
N GLY A 57 4.70 -6.50 -17.50
CA GLY A 57 5.89 -7.19 -17.00
C GLY A 57 6.40 -6.62 -15.69
N SER A 58 5.83 -5.53 -15.17
CA SER A 58 6.04 -4.97 -13.84
C SER A 58 5.89 -5.99 -12.71
N TYR A 59 5.07 -7.03 -12.89
CA TYR A 59 4.73 -7.97 -11.83
C TYR A 59 5.93 -8.74 -11.23
N ASP A 60 7.06 -8.85 -11.94
CA ASP A 60 8.29 -9.42 -11.41
C ASP A 60 9.46 -8.45 -11.34
N ASN A 61 9.17 -7.13 -11.32
CA ASN A 61 10.12 -6.07 -11.05
C ASN A 61 10.98 -6.42 -9.84
N ILE A 62 10.39 -6.97 -8.75
CA ILE A 62 11.10 -7.46 -7.55
C ILE A 62 12.32 -8.34 -7.80
N VAL A 63 12.42 -8.96 -8.98
CA VAL A 63 13.54 -9.80 -9.38
C VAL A 63 14.45 -9.13 -10.42
N ASP A 64 13.92 -8.29 -11.31
CA ASP A 64 14.66 -7.82 -12.49
C ASP A 64 14.78 -6.31 -12.67
N GLY A 65 13.98 -5.54 -11.95
CA GLY A 65 13.88 -4.10 -12.00
C GLY A 65 13.63 -3.55 -13.40
N ALA A 66 12.71 -4.18 -14.12
CA ALA A 66 12.41 -3.83 -15.49
C ALA A 66 10.92 -4.04 -15.84
N SER A 67 10.12 -2.97 -15.83
CA SER A 67 8.68 -3.09 -16.13
C SER A 67 8.35 -3.57 -17.54
N CYS A 68 9.29 -3.52 -18.50
CA CYS A 68 8.98 -3.72 -19.92
C CYS A 68 9.10 -5.17 -20.45
N PHE A 69 9.35 -6.13 -19.57
CA PHE A 69 9.31 -7.57 -19.86
C PHE A 69 9.13 -8.37 -18.57
N ASP A 70 8.70 -9.63 -18.69
CA ASP A 70 8.64 -10.56 -17.55
C ASP A 70 9.56 -11.77 -17.68
N ILE A 71 9.93 -12.38 -16.56
CA ILE A 71 10.61 -13.68 -16.53
C ILE A 71 9.58 -14.83 -16.49
N GLN A 72 9.67 -15.71 -17.49
CA GLN A 72 8.82 -16.90 -17.53
C GLN A 72 9.16 -17.90 -16.43
N PHE A 73 8.15 -18.30 -15.66
CA PHE A 73 8.28 -19.36 -14.68
C PHE A 73 8.60 -20.73 -15.32
N PRO A 74 9.38 -21.60 -14.64
CA PRO A 74 10.06 -21.35 -13.37
C PRO A 74 11.48 -20.78 -13.55
N TYR A 75 11.93 -19.98 -12.58
CA TYR A 75 13.31 -19.52 -12.48
C TYR A 75 13.84 -19.63 -11.05
N THR A 76 15.10 -19.26 -10.82
CA THR A 76 15.73 -19.35 -9.51
C THR A 76 16.54 -18.10 -9.22
N VAL A 77 16.25 -17.50 -8.08
CA VAL A 77 16.90 -16.31 -7.53
C VAL A 77 17.80 -16.73 -6.38
N VAL A 78 18.93 -16.06 -6.22
CA VAL A 78 19.87 -16.27 -5.13
C VAL A 78 20.02 -14.97 -4.36
N ILE A 79 19.50 -14.95 -3.13
CA ILE A 79 19.60 -13.83 -2.20
C ILE A 79 20.54 -14.23 -1.07
N ASN A 80 21.67 -13.52 -0.90
CA ASN A 80 22.64 -13.78 0.18
C ASN A 80 23.07 -15.26 0.34
N GLN A 81 23.21 -16.00 -0.78
CA GLN A 81 23.56 -17.43 -0.88
C GLN A 81 22.41 -18.42 -0.56
N SER A 82 21.19 -17.94 -0.36
CA SER A 82 19.98 -18.77 -0.31
C SER A 82 19.35 -18.85 -1.69
N GLU A 83 19.04 -20.07 -2.17
CA GLU A 83 18.36 -20.29 -3.45
C GLU A 83 16.84 -20.33 -3.23
N ILE A 84 16.11 -19.46 -3.93
CA ILE A 84 14.65 -19.42 -3.97
C ILE A 84 14.21 -19.82 -5.38
N VAL A 85 13.38 -20.86 -5.48
CA VAL A 85 12.81 -21.30 -6.75
C VAL A 85 11.42 -20.68 -6.87
N VAL A 86 11.22 -19.90 -7.92
CA VAL A 86 9.96 -19.22 -8.22
C VAL A 86 9.25 -20.04 -9.30
N GLU A 87 8.22 -20.81 -8.92
CA GLU A 87 7.45 -21.66 -9.83
C GLU A 87 6.17 -20.98 -10.35
N ALA A 88 5.69 -19.97 -9.63
CA ALA A 88 4.54 -19.15 -10.00
C ALA A 88 4.64 -17.76 -9.38
N MET A 89 3.78 -16.85 -9.83
CA MET A 89 3.63 -15.49 -9.29
C MET A 89 3.48 -15.45 -7.76
N ALA A 90 2.76 -16.41 -7.16
CA ALA A 90 2.60 -16.47 -5.71
C ALA A 90 3.91 -16.76 -4.94
N ASP A 91 4.95 -17.27 -5.61
CA ASP A 91 6.25 -17.52 -4.97
C ASP A 91 7.11 -16.24 -4.91
N LEU A 92 6.68 -15.13 -5.53
CA LEU A 92 7.34 -13.81 -5.40
C LEU A 92 7.25 -13.27 -3.96
N GLU A 93 6.19 -13.61 -3.21
CA GLU A 93 6.07 -13.30 -1.77
C GLU A 93 7.26 -13.86 -0.97
N LEU A 94 7.86 -14.97 -1.40
CA LEU A 94 9.06 -15.54 -0.76
C LEU A 94 10.33 -14.74 -1.09
N VAL A 95 10.38 -14.10 -2.26
CA VAL A 95 11.48 -13.22 -2.65
C VAL A 95 11.38 -11.94 -1.83
N GLU A 96 10.19 -11.36 -1.75
CA GLU A 96 9.88 -10.18 -0.94
C GLU A 96 10.26 -10.41 0.53
N GLU A 97 9.72 -11.45 1.19
CA GLU A 97 10.04 -11.78 2.59
C GLU A 97 11.57 -11.89 2.84
N ALA A 98 12.31 -12.42 1.85
CA ALA A 98 13.75 -12.57 1.96
C ALA A 98 14.52 -11.24 1.77
N LEU A 99 14.05 -10.33 0.93
CA LEU A 99 14.61 -8.98 0.78
C LEU A 99 14.30 -8.12 2.00
N ASP A 100 13.09 -8.29 2.54
CA ASP A 100 12.55 -7.50 3.63
C ASP A 100 13.31 -7.72 4.97
N GLU A 101 13.85 -8.93 5.17
CA GLU A 101 14.79 -9.25 6.26
C GLU A 101 16.15 -8.53 6.13
N LEU A 102 16.45 -7.99 4.94
CA LEU A 102 17.74 -7.43 4.55
C LEU A 102 17.71 -5.92 4.28
N ASP A 103 16.57 -5.26 4.44
CA ASP A 103 16.36 -3.83 4.11
C ASP A 103 17.40 -2.84 4.67
N ASP A 104 17.99 -3.15 5.83
CA ASP A 104 19.01 -2.32 6.49
C ASP A 104 20.45 -2.78 6.22
N VAL A 105 20.65 -3.72 5.29
CA VAL A 105 21.93 -4.36 4.97
C VAL A 105 22.13 -4.42 3.46
N ASP A 106 23.32 -4.03 2.99
CA ASP A 106 23.72 -4.26 1.59
C ASP A 106 23.51 -5.75 1.24
N HIS A 107 22.65 -6.01 0.26
CA HIS A 107 22.37 -7.35 -0.25
C HIS A 107 22.57 -7.39 -1.76
N ASP A 108 22.91 -8.57 -2.26
CA ASP A 108 23.00 -8.85 -3.69
C ASP A 108 21.96 -9.93 -4.03
N MET A 109 21.28 -9.73 -5.17
CA MET A 109 20.34 -10.68 -5.75
C MET A 109 20.86 -11.14 -7.12
N ASP A 110 20.99 -12.45 -7.30
CA ASP A 110 21.52 -13.06 -8.54
C ASP A 110 20.50 -14.04 -9.16
N LEU A 111 20.38 -14.04 -10.48
CA LEU A 111 19.58 -15.02 -11.23
C LEU A 111 20.41 -16.23 -11.71
N ILE A 112 19.83 -17.43 -11.64
CA ILE A 112 20.43 -18.64 -12.22
C ILE A 112 20.00 -18.81 -13.68
N PHE A 113 20.95 -18.58 -14.59
CA PHE A 113 20.76 -18.74 -16.03
C PHE A 113 20.91 -20.20 -16.51
N PRO A 114 20.27 -20.57 -17.64
CA PRO A 114 19.46 -19.74 -18.52
C PRO A 114 18.02 -19.55 -18.03
N ILE A 115 17.43 -18.40 -18.38
CA ILE A 115 16.01 -18.06 -18.16
C ILE A 115 15.34 -17.71 -19.50
N ALA A 116 14.01 -17.70 -19.53
CA ALA A 116 13.24 -17.18 -20.65
C ALA A 116 12.48 -15.94 -20.18
N ILE A 117 12.41 -14.92 -21.04
CA ILE A 117 11.66 -13.69 -20.78
C ILE A 117 10.63 -13.45 -21.89
N THR A 118 9.56 -12.74 -21.56
CA THR A 118 8.52 -12.28 -22.49
C THR A 118 8.62 -10.77 -22.61
N LEU A 119 8.98 -10.24 -23.79
CA LEU A 119 9.03 -8.79 -24.02
C LEU A 119 7.62 -8.19 -24.17
N SER A 120 7.52 -6.86 -24.12
CA SER A 120 6.26 -6.13 -24.30
C SER A 120 5.44 -6.48 -25.56
N ASP A 121 6.10 -6.90 -26.64
CA ASP A 121 5.43 -7.35 -27.88
C ASP A 121 5.08 -8.87 -27.88
N TYR A 122 5.13 -9.52 -26.71
CA TYR A 122 4.96 -10.95 -26.47
C TYR A 122 6.01 -11.83 -27.17
N THR A 123 7.15 -11.27 -27.56
CA THR A 123 8.24 -12.09 -28.09
C THR A 123 9.02 -12.77 -26.96
N GLU A 124 9.20 -14.09 -27.10
CA GLU A 124 9.95 -14.88 -26.12
C GLU A 124 11.44 -14.88 -26.46
N VAL A 125 12.28 -14.55 -25.47
CA VAL A 125 13.74 -14.52 -25.60
C VAL A 125 14.37 -15.41 -24.53
N THR A 126 15.27 -16.31 -24.92
CA THR A 126 16.08 -17.07 -23.96
C THR A 126 17.35 -16.31 -23.62
N VAL A 127 17.51 -15.94 -22.35
CA VAL A 127 18.68 -15.24 -21.83
C VAL A 127 19.62 -16.24 -21.16
N THR A 128 20.92 -16.17 -21.50
CA THR A 128 21.88 -17.22 -21.11
C THR A 128 22.89 -16.78 -20.05
N ASN A 129 22.93 -15.50 -19.72
CA ASN A 129 23.85 -14.91 -18.75
C ASN A 129 23.35 -13.53 -18.30
N SER A 130 23.89 -13.07 -17.16
CA SER A 130 23.54 -11.79 -16.52
C SER A 130 23.88 -10.54 -17.36
N GLU A 131 24.92 -10.57 -18.20
CA GLU A 131 25.28 -9.40 -19.03
C GLU A 131 24.23 -9.15 -20.13
N ASP A 132 23.76 -10.23 -20.78
CA ASP A 132 22.67 -10.13 -21.75
C ASP A 132 21.36 -9.68 -21.08
N PHE A 133 21.10 -10.17 -19.87
CA PHE A 133 19.92 -9.80 -19.08
C PHE A 133 19.90 -8.31 -18.74
N GLN A 134 20.98 -7.82 -18.11
CA GLN A 134 21.12 -6.42 -17.73
C GLN A 134 21.06 -5.49 -18.97
N SER A 135 21.61 -5.91 -20.11
CA SER A 135 21.50 -5.13 -21.34
C SER A 135 20.07 -5.03 -21.88
N ILE A 136 19.19 -5.96 -21.53
CA ILE A 136 17.75 -5.90 -21.87
C ILE A 136 17.04 -4.98 -20.87
N ALA A 137 17.22 -5.21 -19.57
CA ALA A 137 16.71 -4.36 -18.47
C ALA A 137 17.06 -2.87 -18.65
N GLU A 138 18.32 -2.54 -18.97
CA GLU A 138 18.75 -1.16 -19.20
C GLU A 138 18.05 -0.44 -20.38
N LYS A 139 17.25 -1.14 -21.19
CA LYS A 139 16.43 -0.51 -22.25
C LYS A 139 15.03 -0.14 -21.77
N CYS A 140 14.57 -0.71 -20.66
CA CYS A 140 13.31 -0.34 -20.05
C CYS A 140 13.42 1.07 -19.44
N VAL A 141 12.30 1.76 -19.35
CA VAL A 141 12.22 3.14 -18.88
C VAL A 141 11.52 3.12 -17.52
N GLU A 142 12.29 2.82 -16.48
CA GLU A 142 11.76 2.79 -15.11
C GLU A 142 11.46 4.21 -14.59
N GLY A 143 10.33 4.39 -13.91
CA GLY A 143 9.96 5.59 -13.15
C GLY A 143 8.85 6.46 -13.73
N GLY A 144 7.84 5.89 -14.41
CA GLY A 144 6.56 6.57 -14.70
C GLY A 144 6.45 7.26 -16.06
N ASP A 145 6.92 6.60 -17.12
CA ASP A 145 6.78 7.08 -18.50
C ASP A 145 7.12 5.95 -19.49
N ASP A 146 6.84 4.69 -19.13
CA ASP A 146 7.07 3.59 -20.06
C ASP A 146 6.05 3.59 -21.22
N GLU A 147 6.25 2.66 -22.15
CA GLU A 147 5.47 2.68 -23.38
C GLU A 147 4.05 2.13 -23.19
N ASP A 148 3.68 1.40 -22.15
CA ASP A 148 2.35 0.81 -22.03
C ASP A 148 1.34 1.70 -21.30
N ILE A 149 0.10 1.22 -21.14
CA ILE A 149 -1.01 1.95 -20.51
C ILE A 149 -1.84 0.94 -19.73
N GLU A 150 -1.66 0.92 -18.41
CA GLU A 150 -2.28 -0.09 -17.53
C GLU A 150 -3.58 0.39 -16.89
N CYS A 151 -3.80 1.70 -16.77
CA CYS A 151 -5.00 2.26 -16.11
C CYS A 151 -6.33 1.94 -16.81
N ILE A 152 -6.30 1.22 -17.94
CA ILE A 152 -7.46 0.89 -18.77
C ILE A 152 -7.25 -0.38 -19.60
N ASP A 153 -8.06 -1.40 -19.35
CA ASP A 153 -8.03 -2.69 -20.07
C ASP A 153 -9.11 -2.80 -21.13
N VAL A 154 -8.82 -3.52 -22.23
CA VAL A 154 -9.81 -3.89 -23.24
C VAL A 154 -10.73 -5.00 -22.70
N VAL A 155 -12.04 -4.80 -22.79
CA VAL A 155 -13.02 -5.85 -22.49
C VAL A 155 -13.22 -6.74 -23.72
N TYR A 156 -12.74 -7.96 -23.66
CA TYR A 156 -12.88 -8.98 -24.70
C TYR A 156 -14.24 -9.72 -24.67
N PRO A 157 -14.68 -10.30 -25.80
CA PRO A 157 -14.04 -10.27 -27.12
C PRO A 157 -14.28 -8.95 -27.88
N LEU A 158 -13.34 -8.58 -28.74
CA LEU A 158 -13.43 -7.41 -29.61
C LEU A 158 -13.40 -7.83 -31.09
N THR A 159 -14.29 -7.26 -31.90
CA THR A 159 -14.27 -7.48 -33.35
C THR A 159 -13.60 -6.32 -34.07
N VAL A 160 -12.66 -6.65 -34.95
CA VAL A 160 -11.89 -5.73 -35.77
C VAL A 160 -12.11 -6.02 -37.25
N PHE A 161 -12.38 -4.97 -38.02
CA PHE A 161 -12.52 -5.01 -39.46
C PHE A 161 -11.27 -4.42 -40.12
N THR A 162 -10.78 -5.07 -41.18
CA THR A 162 -9.68 -4.52 -42.01
C THR A 162 -10.19 -4.21 -43.41
N TYR A 163 -9.63 -3.18 -44.03
CA TYR A 163 -10.02 -2.72 -45.35
C TYR A 163 -8.80 -2.47 -46.23
N ASN A 164 -8.98 -2.63 -47.54
CA ASN A 164 -8.00 -2.16 -48.50
C ASN A 164 -8.12 -0.63 -48.73
N PRO A 165 -7.16 0.03 -49.42
CA PRO A 165 -7.22 1.48 -49.66
C PRO A 165 -8.42 1.99 -50.48
N ASN A 166 -9.21 1.10 -51.08
CA ASN A 166 -10.47 1.44 -51.75
C ASN A 166 -11.68 1.24 -50.82
N PHE A 167 -11.47 1.11 -49.51
CA PHE A 167 -12.52 0.95 -48.51
C PHE A 167 -13.39 -0.29 -48.80
N GLN A 168 -12.75 -1.42 -49.11
CA GLN A 168 -13.43 -2.70 -49.22
C GLN A 168 -12.96 -3.60 -48.09
N LEU A 169 -13.91 -4.16 -47.34
CA LEU A 169 -13.63 -5.10 -46.27
C LEU A 169 -12.78 -6.26 -46.78
N THR A 170 -11.61 -6.43 -46.19
CA THR A 170 -10.66 -7.51 -46.51
C THR A 170 -10.76 -8.66 -45.53
N ASN A 171 -11.02 -8.37 -44.26
CA ASN A 171 -11.12 -9.38 -43.21
C ASN A 171 -11.93 -8.88 -42.02
N THR A 172 -12.53 -9.81 -41.29
CA THR A 172 -13.15 -9.62 -39.97
C THR A 172 -12.44 -10.55 -39.00
N VAL A 173 -11.89 -10.01 -37.93
CA VAL A 173 -11.14 -10.74 -36.92
C VAL A 173 -11.79 -10.48 -35.58
N GLU A 174 -12.09 -11.54 -34.84
CA GLU A 174 -12.46 -11.46 -33.43
C GLU A 174 -11.20 -11.79 -32.62
N VAL A 175 -10.85 -10.93 -31.67
CA VAL A 175 -9.72 -11.11 -30.75
C VAL A 175 -10.27 -11.37 -29.35
N GLU A 176 -9.68 -12.33 -28.65
CA GLU A 176 -10.13 -12.78 -27.32
C GLU A 176 -9.15 -12.43 -26.18
N SER A 177 -7.99 -11.85 -26.49
CA SER A 177 -6.95 -11.45 -25.51
C SER A 177 -5.99 -10.42 -26.08
N ASP A 178 -5.22 -9.77 -25.20
CA ASP A 178 -4.18 -8.79 -25.55
C ASP A 178 -3.11 -9.40 -26.46
N PHE A 179 -2.65 -10.62 -26.16
CA PHE A 179 -1.75 -11.38 -27.03
C PHE A 179 -2.28 -11.52 -28.48
N GLU A 180 -3.56 -11.90 -28.64
CA GLU A 180 -4.17 -12.03 -29.97
C GLU A 180 -4.29 -10.69 -30.69
N PHE A 181 -4.59 -9.64 -29.92
CA PHE A 181 -4.76 -8.29 -30.46
C PHE A 181 -3.42 -7.65 -30.84
N ARG A 182 -2.39 -7.83 -30.01
CA ARG A 182 -1.02 -7.42 -30.30
C ARG A 182 -0.47 -8.12 -31.53
N ARG A 183 -0.71 -9.42 -31.65
CA ARG A 183 -0.38 -10.20 -32.85
C ARG A 183 -1.14 -9.73 -34.08
N PHE A 184 -2.39 -9.32 -33.94
CA PHE A 184 -3.15 -8.70 -35.03
C PHE A 184 -2.46 -7.42 -35.52
N PHE A 185 -2.05 -6.53 -34.62
CA PHE A 185 -1.33 -5.30 -34.98
C PHE A 185 0.01 -5.58 -35.68
N ALA A 186 0.77 -6.57 -35.22
CA ALA A 186 2.03 -6.97 -35.86
C ALA A 186 1.85 -7.47 -37.31
N GLY A 187 0.63 -7.88 -37.69
CA GLY A 187 0.28 -8.31 -39.03
C GLY A 187 -0.12 -7.18 -40.00
N LEU A 188 -0.31 -5.94 -39.50
CA LEU A 188 -0.73 -4.80 -40.31
C LEU A 188 0.45 -4.12 -41.01
N ASN A 189 0.23 -3.66 -42.24
CA ASN A 189 1.15 -2.77 -42.94
C ASN A 189 0.79 -1.30 -42.65
N GLU A 190 1.74 -0.38 -42.80
CA GLU A 190 1.53 1.07 -42.54
C GLU A 190 0.35 1.70 -43.29
N SER A 191 -0.03 1.14 -44.45
CA SER A 191 -1.12 1.64 -45.29
C SER A 191 -2.44 0.89 -45.10
N ASP A 192 -2.49 -0.11 -44.23
CA ASP A 192 -3.70 -0.88 -43.98
C ASP A 192 -4.70 -0.01 -43.20
N LEU A 193 -5.98 -0.17 -43.54
CA LEU A 193 -7.09 0.51 -42.89
C LEU A 193 -7.81 -0.48 -42.00
N MET A 194 -8.27 -0.01 -40.85
CA MET A 194 -9.07 -0.82 -39.95
C MET A 194 -10.15 -0.01 -39.23
N SER A 195 -11.12 -0.71 -38.68
CA SER A 195 -12.16 -0.14 -37.84
C SER A 195 -12.57 -1.16 -36.79
N PHE A 196 -12.99 -0.67 -35.63
CA PHE A 196 -13.55 -1.51 -34.58
C PHE A 196 -15.05 -1.68 -34.76
N ASP A 197 -15.59 -2.81 -34.32
CA ASP A 197 -17.03 -3.00 -34.19
C ASP A 197 -17.54 -2.22 -32.97
N PHE A 198 -17.71 -0.90 -33.14
CA PHE A 198 -18.22 -0.05 -32.08
C PHE A 198 -19.65 -0.46 -31.67
N PRO A 199 -19.99 -0.37 -30.37
CA PRO A 199 -19.16 0.19 -29.29
C PRO A 199 -18.13 -0.78 -28.70
N ILE A 200 -17.00 -0.23 -28.24
CA ILE A 200 -15.95 -0.97 -27.50
C ILE A 200 -16.10 -0.67 -26.02
N SER A 201 -15.83 -1.64 -25.16
CA SER A 201 -15.85 -1.45 -23.71
C SER A 201 -14.44 -1.60 -23.14
N PHE A 202 -14.13 -0.81 -22.12
CA PHE A 202 -12.91 -0.89 -21.35
C PHE A 202 -13.23 -0.99 -19.85
N LEU A 203 -12.30 -1.54 -19.10
CA LEU A 203 -12.32 -1.62 -17.64
C LEU A 203 -11.21 -0.70 -17.10
N HIS A 204 -11.54 0.20 -16.18
CA HIS A 204 -10.52 0.97 -15.46
C HIS A 204 -9.95 0.16 -14.28
N ALA A 205 -8.79 0.58 -13.77
CA ALA A 205 -8.17 0.01 -12.56
C ALA A 205 -9.14 -0.06 -11.36
N ASP A 206 -10.04 0.92 -11.21
CA ASP A 206 -11.09 0.93 -10.17
C ASP A 206 -12.28 -0.04 -10.44
N SER A 207 -12.14 -0.94 -11.41
CA SER A 207 -13.15 -1.88 -11.90
C SER A 207 -14.40 -1.24 -12.51
N THR A 208 -14.37 0.06 -12.84
CA THR A 208 -15.48 0.70 -13.54
C THR A 208 -15.43 0.43 -15.04
N ASN A 209 -16.58 0.14 -15.64
CA ASN A 209 -16.69 -0.09 -17.08
C ASN A 209 -17.03 1.22 -17.80
N ILE A 210 -16.28 1.50 -18.87
CA ILE A 210 -16.59 2.56 -19.82
C ILE A 210 -16.87 1.99 -21.20
N THR A 211 -17.67 2.69 -21.99
CA THR A 211 -18.02 2.29 -23.34
C THR A 211 -17.82 3.46 -24.27
N VAL A 212 -17.10 3.24 -25.37
CA VAL A 212 -16.80 4.23 -26.38
C VAL A 212 -17.44 3.86 -27.72
N ASN A 213 -17.89 4.85 -28.47
CA ASN A 213 -18.64 4.67 -29.73
C ASN A 213 -17.91 5.22 -30.96
N SER A 214 -16.73 5.80 -30.77
CA SER A 214 -15.92 6.36 -31.86
C SER A 214 -14.44 6.40 -31.48
N ASN A 215 -13.57 6.58 -32.47
CA ASN A 215 -12.13 6.77 -32.25
C ASN A 215 -11.82 8.00 -31.39
N SER A 216 -12.62 9.07 -31.50
CA SER A 216 -12.44 10.25 -30.65
C SER A 216 -12.84 9.99 -29.20
N GLU A 217 -13.88 9.21 -28.95
CA GLU A 217 -14.25 8.80 -27.59
C GLU A 217 -13.19 7.86 -27.00
N LEU A 218 -12.64 6.96 -27.81
CA LEU A 218 -11.52 6.09 -27.44
C LEU A 218 -10.29 6.90 -27.02
N ALA A 219 -9.81 7.83 -27.86
CA ALA A 219 -8.64 8.64 -27.53
C ALA A 219 -8.85 9.43 -26.22
N ASN A 220 -10.03 10.02 -26.02
CA ASN A 220 -10.33 10.74 -24.79
C ASN A 220 -10.44 9.81 -23.57
N ALA A 221 -10.95 8.58 -23.73
CA ALA A 221 -11.05 7.62 -22.65
C ALA A 221 -9.67 7.23 -22.13
N ILE A 222 -8.73 6.96 -23.04
CA ILE A 222 -7.36 6.56 -22.73
C ILE A 222 -6.59 7.69 -22.06
N GLU A 223 -6.66 8.91 -22.61
CA GLU A 223 -6.00 10.10 -22.03
C GLU A 223 -6.51 10.44 -20.63
N ASN A 224 -7.79 10.18 -20.35
CA ASN A 224 -8.32 10.36 -19.00
C ASN A 224 -7.89 9.22 -18.07
N ALA A 225 -7.78 7.98 -18.58
CA ALA A 225 -7.35 6.83 -17.78
C ALA A 225 -5.96 7.04 -17.18
N LYS A 226 -5.00 7.56 -17.96
CA LYS A 226 -3.64 7.91 -17.52
C LYS A 226 -3.55 8.85 -16.32
N MET A 227 -4.65 9.50 -15.94
CA MET A 227 -4.68 10.42 -14.79
C MET A 227 -5.27 9.79 -13.53
N ILE A 228 -5.73 8.54 -13.59
CA ILE A 228 -6.60 7.93 -12.57
C ILE A 228 -5.86 6.89 -11.71
N CYS A 229 -4.82 6.25 -12.23
CA CYS A 229 -4.00 5.30 -11.51
C CYS A 229 -2.51 5.67 -11.60
N ASP A 230 -1.71 5.12 -10.68
CA ASP A 230 -0.26 5.00 -10.87
C ASP A 230 -0.06 3.79 -11.81
N GLU A 231 0.83 3.90 -12.81
CA GLU A 231 1.06 2.82 -13.79
C GLU A 231 2.08 1.78 -13.24
N ASP A 232 2.50 1.87 -11.97
CA ASP A 232 3.48 0.97 -11.30
C ASP A 232 4.80 0.77 -12.08
N ASP A 233 5.13 1.72 -12.97
CA ASP A 233 6.36 1.78 -13.76
C ASP A 233 7.67 1.95 -12.95
N ASP A 234 7.65 2.01 -11.61
CA ASP A 234 8.87 2.20 -10.81
C ASP A 234 9.43 0.91 -10.19
N ASP A 235 10.76 0.82 -10.17
CA ASP A 235 11.55 -0.31 -9.63
C ASP A 235 11.56 -0.31 -8.08
N ASP A 236 10.52 0.21 -7.44
CA ASP A 236 10.39 0.22 -5.98
C ASP A 236 9.57 -0.99 -5.56
N TYR A 237 10.23 -2.09 -5.21
CA TYR A 237 9.56 -3.33 -4.75
C TYR A 237 8.74 -3.18 -3.47
N ASN A 238 8.78 -1.99 -2.88
CA ASN A 238 7.98 -1.57 -1.74
C ASN A 238 6.75 -0.75 -2.19
N ASP A 239 6.28 -0.97 -3.41
CA ASP A 239 5.32 -0.10 -4.10
C ASP A 239 4.01 0.14 -3.34
N ASP A 240 3.44 1.28 -3.71
CA ASP A 240 2.38 2.00 -3.04
C ASP A 240 0.97 1.49 -3.41
N ASP A 241 0.80 0.17 -3.68
CA ASP A 241 -0.50 -0.49 -3.96
C ASP A 241 -1.53 -0.35 -2.80
N PHE A 242 -1.02 0.16 -1.68
CA PHE A 242 -1.74 0.48 -0.50
C PHE A 242 -2.86 1.48 -0.78
N THR A 243 -4.06 1.10 -0.39
CA THR A 243 -5.16 2.07 -0.31
C THR A 243 -5.19 2.73 1.07
N GLU A 244 -5.72 3.96 1.10
CA GLU A 244 -6.05 4.63 2.37
C GLU A 244 -6.95 3.74 3.26
N GLU A 245 -7.87 2.99 2.65
CA GLU A 245 -8.74 2.03 3.37
C GLU A 245 -7.95 0.85 3.95
N SER A 246 -6.96 0.32 3.21
CA SER A 246 -6.07 -0.74 3.67
C SER A 246 -5.33 -0.31 4.92
N LEU A 247 -4.60 0.81 4.88
CA LEU A 247 -3.84 1.33 6.02
C LEU A 247 -4.74 1.56 7.25
N ASN A 248 -5.89 2.22 7.05
CA ASN A 248 -6.86 2.46 8.12
C ASN A 248 -7.31 1.16 8.79
N SER A 249 -7.64 0.14 7.99
CA SER A 249 -8.12 -1.15 8.49
C SER A 249 -7.06 -1.90 9.29
N VAL A 250 -5.78 -1.76 8.90
CA VAL A 250 -4.64 -2.41 9.55
C VAL A 250 -4.30 -1.68 10.86
N LEU A 251 -4.20 -0.34 10.83
CA LEU A 251 -3.83 0.47 12.00
C LEU A 251 -4.76 0.26 13.21
N VAL A 252 -6.08 0.21 12.98
CA VAL A 252 -7.07 0.10 14.07
C VAL A 252 -7.25 -1.34 14.60
N LYS A 253 -6.65 -2.33 13.96
CA LYS A 253 -6.85 -3.75 14.27
C LYS A 253 -6.21 -4.15 15.61
N CYS A 254 -5.00 -3.66 15.88
CA CYS A 254 -4.21 -3.98 17.07
C CYS A 254 -3.30 -2.80 17.48
N PRO A 255 -2.77 -2.81 18.72
CA PRO A 255 -1.64 -1.97 19.08
C PRO A 255 -0.38 -2.32 18.27
N TRP A 256 0.50 -1.34 18.11
CA TRP A 256 1.74 -1.42 17.34
C TRP A 256 2.94 -1.06 18.21
N GLU A 257 3.89 -1.97 18.39
CA GLU A 257 5.17 -1.72 19.03
C GLU A 257 6.05 -0.83 18.14
N ILE A 258 6.65 0.21 18.72
CA ILE A 258 7.62 1.06 18.02
C ILE A 258 8.96 0.35 18.03
N ARG A 259 9.38 -0.18 16.88
CA ARG A 259 10.68 -0.84 16.70
C ARG A 259 11.78 0.11 16.29
N ARG A 260 11.44 1.15 15.54
CA ARG A 260 12.37 2.18 15.07
C ARG A 260 11.67 3.53 15.01
N LEU A 261 12.35 4.57 15.48
CA LEU A 261 11.92 5.96 15.34
C LEU A 261 13.15 6.85 15.12
N GLU A 262 13.40 7.20 13.87
CA GLU A 262 14.42 8.15 13.48
C GLU A 262 13.77 9.46 13.07
N LYS A 263 14.24 10.57 13.63
CA LYS A 263 13.72 11.88 13.27
C LYS A 263 14.76 12.98 13.31
N SER A 264 14.87 13.75 12.23
CA SER A 264 15.78 14.90 12.12
C SER A 264 17.21 14.55 12.53
N THR A 265 17.73 13.42 12.04
CA THR A 265 19.06 12.83 12.36
C THR A 265 19.26 12.32 13.80
N VAL A 266 18.20 12.30 14.61
CA VAL A 266 18.24 11.72 15.97
C VAL A 266 17.56 10.37 15.94
N ASP A 267 18.30 9.34 16.34
CA ASP A 267 17.75 8.04 16.66
C ASP A 267 17.07 8.12 18.04
N ASN A 268 15.73 8.16 18.04
CA ASN A 268 14.93 8.17 19.25
C ASN A 268 14.50 6.76 19.66
N THR A 269 14.94 5.72 18.95
CA THR A 269 14.48 4.34 19.16
C THR A 269 14.68 3.89 20.61
N GLU A 270 15.85 4.18 21.21
CA GLU A 270 16.13 3.83 22.61
C GLU A 270 15.15 4.47 23.61
N GLN A 271 14.61 5.66 23.32
CA GLN A 271 13.66 6.36 24.19
C GLN A 271 12.27 5.73 24.15
N TYR A 272 11.90 5.11 23.02
CA TYR A 272 10.57 4.56 22.77
C TYR A 272 10.54 3.03 22.77
N VAL A 273 11.59 2.39 23.26
CA VAL A 273 11.57 0.95 23.57
C VAL A 273 10.38 0.65 24.48
N ASN A 274 9.61 -0.39 24.15
CA ASN A 274 8.38 -0.80 24.85
C ASN A 274 7.24 0.25 24.82
N TYR A 275 7.28 1.21 23.90
CA TYR A 275 6.11 2.02 23.58
C TYR A 275 5.28 1.38 22.46
N PHE A 276 3.97 1.54 22.62
CA PHE A 276 2.97 1.01 21.72
C PHE A 276 2.02 2.13 21.28
N LEU A 277 1.76 2.21 19.98
CA LEU A 277 0.74 3.06 19.39
C LEU A 277 -0.57 2.28 19.29
N THR A 278 -1.67 2.86 19.80
CA THR A 278 -3.01 2.30 19.66
C THR A 278 -3.90 3.30 18.94
N PHE A 279 -4.32 2.95 17.72
CA PHE A 279 -5.17 3.78 16.87
C PHE A 279 -6.65 3.42 17.05
N SER A 280 -7.52 4.43 17.03
CA SER A 280 -8.98 4.24 17.06
C SER A 280 -9.64 4.75 15.79
N GLU A 281 -10.81 4.17 15.46
CA GLU A 281 -11.64 4.58 14.31
C GLU A 281 -12.10 6.05 14.37
N GLU A 282 -12.02 6.71 15.53
CA GLU A 282 -12.43 8.10 15.72
C GLU A 282 -11.29 9.11 15.45
N GLY A 283 -10.16 8.65 14.91
CA GLY A 283 -8.99 9.51 14.62
C GLY A 283 -8.15 9.84 15.86
N ARG A 284 -8.27 9.05 16.93
CA ARG A 284 -7.47 9.19 18.15
C ARG A 284 -6.36 8.14 18.19
N VAL A 285 -5.14 8.56 18.52
CA VAL A 285 -4.00 7.67 18.72
C VAL A 285 -3.47 7.83 20.15
N VAL A 286 -3.08 6.71 20.78
CA VAL A 286 -2.48 6.71 22.11
C VAL A 286 -1.13 6.02 22.05
N ALA A 287 -0.06 6.76 22.37
CA ALA A 287 1.26 6.20 22.59
C ALA A 287 1.40 5.85 24.07
N SER A 288 1.53 4.57 24.41
CA SER A 288 1.58 4.11 25.81
C SER A 288 2.63 3.04 26.03
N ASN A 289 3.06 2.87 27.28
CA ASN A 289 3.91 1.77 27.68
C ASN A 289 3.28 0.95 28.81
N GLU A 290 3.93 -0.17 29.16
CA GLU A 290 3.49 -1.05 30.25
C GLU A 290 3.52 -0.37 31.64
N PHE A 291 4.16 0.79 31.75
CA PHE A 291 4.32 1.58 32.96
C PHE A 291 3.23 2.65 33.14
N GLY A 292 2.14 2.54 32.39
CA GLY A 292 0.96 3.40 32.49
C GLY A 292 1.24 4.85 32.07
N TYR A 293 2.39 5.12 31.44
CA TYR A 293 2.58 6.38 30.73
C TYR A 293 1.79 6.30 29.43
N ALA A 294 1.01 7.34 29.15
CA ALA A 294 0.25 7.46 27.93
C ALA A 294 0.26 8.91 27.44
N MET A 295 0.44 9.09 26.14
CA MET A 295 0.26 10.34 25.44
C MET A 295 -0.88 10.17 24.46
N GLU A 296 -1.78 11.14 24.43
CA GLU A 296 -2.87 11.18 23.47
C GLU A 296 -2.50 12.09 22.31
N GLY A 297 -2.90 11.69 21.11
CA GLY A 297 -2.76 12.44 19.88
C GLY A 297 -3.94 12.17 18.94
N GLU A 298 -3.90 12.85 17.82
CA GLU A 298 -4.82 12.67 16.69
C GLU A 298 -4.06 12.04 15.53
N TRP A 299 -4.77 11.26 14.71
CA TRP A 299 -4.24 10.69 13.49
C TRP A 299 -5.27 10.76 12.37
N SER A 300 -4.79 10.85 11.13
CA SER A 300 -5.61 10.72 9.94
C SER A 300 -4.80 10.17 8.78
N THR A 301 -5.47 9.66 7.77
CA THR A 301 -4.85 9.20 6.52
C THR A 301 -5.30 10.06 5.36
N ARG A 302 -4.48 10.10 4.31
CA ARG A 302 -4.81 10.74 3.04
C ARG A 302 -3.95 10.16 1.93
N VAL A 303 -4.41 10.27 0.69
CA VAL A 303 -3.58 10.01 -0.49
C VAL A 303 -2.93 11.32 -0.96
N ALA A 304 -1.63 11.29 -1.23
CA ALA A 304 -0.93 12.38 -1.93
C ALA A 304 0.22 11.83 -2.76
N ASP A 305 0.35 12.37 -3.98
CA ASP A 305 1.35 11.93 -4.96
C ASP A 305 1.32 10.40 -5.13
N TYR A 306 0.10 9.86 -5.25
CA TYR A 306 -0.22 8.42 -5.38
C TYR A 306 0.12 7.54 -4.15
N ARG A 307 0.78 8.10 -3.13
CA ARG A 307 1.13 7.38 -1.90
C ARG A 307 0.13 7.56 -0.77
N VAL A 308 0.05 6.56 0.12
CA VAL A 308 -0.71 6.66 1.36
C VAL A 308 0.11 7.36 2.43
N VAL A 309 -0.47 8.42 2.99
CA VAL A 309 0.14 9.25 4.03
C VAL A 309 -0.60 9.07 5.34
N LEU A 310 0.13 8.74 6.41
CA LEU A 310 -0.32 8.78 7.79
C LEU A 310 0.10 10.11 8.43
N GLU A 311 -0.86 10.96 8.75
CA GLU A 311 -0.65 12.17 9.55
C GLU A 311 -0.86 11.84 11.03
N VAL A 312 0.10 12.23 11.88
CA VAL A 312 0.05 12.02 13.33
C VAL A 312 0.37 13.33 14.04
N GLU A 313 -0.37 13.66 15.10
CA GLU A 313 -0.13 14.84 15.93
C GLU A 313 -0.36 14.55 17.42
N PHE A 314 0.69 14.68 18.24
CA PHE A 314 0.63 14.63 19.70
C PHE A 314 0.94 16.01 20.30
N ASP A 315 0.16 16.41 21.31
CA ASP A 315 0.36 17.66 22.05
C ASP A 315 1.63 17.66 22.91
N SER A 316 1.98 16.47 23.43
CA SER A 316 2.99 16.29 24.48
C SER A 316 4.34 15.77 23.98
N SER A 317 4.42 15.32 22.73
CA SER A 317 5.62 14.76 22.12
C SER A 317 5.65 15.02 20.63
N THR A 318 6.55 15.88 20.16
CA THR A 318 6.67 16.21 18.73
C THR A 318 7.37 15.13 17.91
N ASP A 319 7.92 14.10 18.55
CA ASP A 319 8.79 13.13 17.87
C ASP A 319 8.01 12.25 16.89
N PHE A 320 6.71 12.01 17.13
CA PHE A 320 5.84 11.31 16.18
C PHE A 320 5.18 12.24 15.16
N ASN A 321 5.18 13.56 15.40
CA ASN A 321 4.30 14.46 14.64
C ASN A 321 4.79 14.64 13.19
N GLY A 322 3.91 14.46 12.22
CA GLY A 322 4.26 14.67 10.82
C GLY A 322 3.38 13.88 9.86
N ASP A 323 3.70 14.05 8.58
CA ASP A 323 3.11 13.35 7.45
C ASP A 323 4.07 12.23 7.06
N TRP A 324 3.69 10.99 7.34
CA TRP A 324 4.53 9.81 7.11
C TRP A 324 4.01 9.02 5.91
N TRP A 325 4.84 8.84 4.89
CA TRP A 325 4.51 8.04 3.70
C TRP A 325 4.69 6.57 4.05
N ALA A 326 3.67 5.77 3.79
CA ALA A 326 3.81 4.32 3.87
C ALA A 326 4.69 3.82 2.73
N TYR A 327 5.50 2.80 3.00
CA TYR A 327 6.21 2.03 1.99
C TYR A 327 6.21 0.53 2.34
N GLU A 328 5.50 0.14 3.40
CA GLU A 328 5.19 -1.26 3.66
C GLU A 328 3.95 -1.31 4.56
N ILE A 329 2.91 -2.02 4.14
CA ILE A 329 1.73 -2.32 4.96
C ILE A 329 1.45 -3.82 4.91
N ALA A 330 2.11 -4.55 5.81
CA ALA A 330 1.85 -5.96 6.04
C ALA A 330 0.95 -6.19 7.27
N ASP A 331 0.39 -7.40 7.42
CA ASP A 331 -0.44 -7.72 8.59
C ASP A 331 0.36 -7.67 9.90
N GLU A 332 1.68 -7.86 9.87
CA GLU A 332 2.55 -7.89 11.05
C GLU A 332 3.46 -6.66 11.19
N LYS A 333 3.61 -5.84 10.15
CA LYS A 333 4.63 -4.80 10.08
C LYS A 333 4.15 -3.63 9.22
N ILE A 334 4.43 -2.42 9.67
CA ILE A 334 4.20 -1.19 8.90
C ILE A 334 5.50 -0.40 8.93
N LYS A 335 5.98 0.00 7.75
CA LYS A 335 7.10 0.93 7.64
C LYS A 335 6.64 2.24 7.03
N LEU A 336 7.12 3.34 7.62
CA LEU A 336 6.79 4.69 7.20
C LEU A 336 8.05 5.55 7.11
N PHE A 337 8.07 6.53 6.21
CA PHE A 337 9.18 7.45 6.06
C PHE A 337 8.73 8.87 5.67
N THR A 338 9.64 9.84 5.74
CA THR A 338 9.44 11.14 5.08
C THR A 338 10.60 11.51 4.14
N ASP A 339 11.78 10.96 4.43
CA ASP A 339 13.00 10.99 3.64
C ASP A 339 13.96 9.92 4.21
N ASP A 340 15.20 9.86 3.70
CA ASP A 340 16.22 8.90 4.14
C ASP A 340 16.57 8.99 5.63
N GLU A 341 16.31 10.12 6.30
CA GLU A 341 16.71 10.39 7.69
C GLU A 341 15.57 10.22 8.70
N ASN A 342 14.34 10.02 8.21
CA ASN A 342 13.14 10.00 9.03
C ASN A 342 12.35 8.73 8.72
N LYS A 343 12.45 7.72 9.60
CA LYS A 343 11.82 6.41 9.43
C LYS A 343 11.11 5.97 10.72
N ILE A 344 9.95 5.35 10.55
CA ILE A 344 9.21 4.65 11.61
C ILE A 344 9.02 3.21 11.16
N VAL A 345 9.33 2.27 12.05
CA VAL A 345 8.99 0.86 11.88
C VAL A 345 8.12 0.43 13.04
N LEU A 346 6.93 -0.08 12.70
CA LEU A 346 5.93 -0.56 13.63
C LEU A 346 5.77 -2.06 13.47
N GLU A 347 5.74 -2.79 14.58
CA GLU A 347 5.41 -4.22 14.60
C GLU A 347 4.11 -4.46 15.36
N LYS A 348 3.30 -5.37 14.86
CA LYS A 348 2.01 -5.68 15.47
C LYS A 348 2.17 -6.32 16.85
N ALA A 349 1.42 -5.79 17.81
CA ALA A 349 1.46 -6.19 19.21
C ALA A 349 0.05 -6.41 19.77
N CYS A 350 -0.75 -7.30 19.16
CA CYS A 350 -2.13 -7.58 19.61
C CYS A 350 -2.24 -8.09 21.05
N ASP A 351 -1.16 -8.67 21.60
CA ASP A 351 -1.12 -9.15 22.98
C ASP A 351 -0.86 -8.03 24.00
N TYR A 352 -0.39 -6.86 23.55
CA TYR A 352 -0.18 -5.70 24.41
C TYR A 352 -1.52 -5.21 24.96
N LYS A 353 -1.52 -4.90 26.26
CA LYS A 353 -2.65 -4.29 26.94
C LYS A 353 -2.14 -3.10 27.73
N PRO A 354 -2.60 -1.87 27.43
CA PRO A 354 -2.17 -0.70 28.17
C PRO A 354 -2.49 -0.87 29.66
N ASN A 355 -1.52 -0.51 30.49
CA ASN A 355 -1.72 -0.54 31.93
C ASN A 355 -2.58 0.66 32.35
N GLU A 356 -3.87 0.42 32.53
CA GLU A 356 -4.76 1.41 33.11
C GLU A 356 -4.43 1.54 34.60
N CYS A 357 -4.07 2.74 35.06
CA CYS A 357 -3.85 3.10 36.47
C CYS A 357 -5.12 3.03 37.31
N SER A 358 -5.75 1.85 37.33
CA SER A 358 -6.99 1.55 38.03
C SER A 358 -6.80 1.74 39.54
N GLU A 359 -7.89 2.08 40.22
CA GLU A 359 -7.88 2.24 41.68
C GLU A 359 -7.28 1.02 42.38
N SER A 360 -7.61 -0.19 41.93
CA SER A 360 -7.06 -1.43 42.46
C SER A 360 -5.56 -1.56 42.23
N TYR A 361 -5.06 -1.25 41.03
CA TYR A 361 -3.66 -1.38 40.70
C TYR A 361 -2.81 -0.43 41.55
N VAL A 362 -3.16 0.87 41.54
CA VAL A 362 -2.45 1.90 42.31
C VAL A 362 -2.46 1.55 43.80
N LYS A 363 -3.62 1.16 44.32
CA LYS A 363 -3.79 0.86 45.75
C LYS A 363 -2.97 -0.32 46.23
N GLU A 364 -2.87 -1.39 45.44
CA GLU A 364 -2.10 -2.56 45.84
C GLU A 364 -0.59 -2.28 45.71
N ASN A 365 -0.14 -1.70 44.59
CA ASN A 365 1.28 -1.38 44.37
C ASN A 365 1.84 -0.40 45.41
N LEU A 366 1.12 0.69 45.74
CA LEU A 366 1.61 1.66 46.73
C LEU A 366 1.88 1.03 48.10
N LYS A 367 1.15 -0.03 48.47
CA LYS A 367 1.32 -0.74 49.75
C LYS A 367 2.46 -1.75 49.75
N GLU A 368 2.90 -2.20 48.57
CA GLU A 368 3.91 -3.27 48.48
C GLU A 368 5.29 -2.80 48.93
N CYS A 369 5.56 -1.50 48.78
CA CYS A 369 6.89 -0.96 49.03
C CYS A 369 6.89 0.43 49.71
N SER A 370 8.09 0.85 50.11
CA SER A 370 8.41 2.23 50.47
C SER A 370 8.87 3.04 49.25
N TRP A 371 8.55 4.33 49.23
CA TRP A 371 8.69 5.19 48.06
C TRP A 371 9.52 6.43 48.40
N GLU A 372 10.58 6.68 47.65
CA GLU A 372 11.25 7.97 47.63
C GLU A 372 10.35 9.01 46.94
N ILE A 373 10.21 10.19 47.53
CA ILE A 373 9.44 11.30 46.92
C ILE A 373 10.40 12.31 46.30
N LEU A 374 10.15 12.64 45.03
CA LEU A 374 10.90 13.59 44.22
C LEU A 374 9.94 14.60 43.57
N ASN A 375 10.45 15.77 43.19
CA ASN A 375 9.79 16.65 42.22
C ASN A 375 10.02 16.10 40.81
N GLU A 376 9.32 16.66 39.83
CA GLU A 376 9.45 16.30 38.40
C GLU A 376 10.89 16.37 37.88
N ASP A 377 11.70 17.31 38.37
CA ASP A 377 13.11 17.48 38.00
C ASP A 377 14.07 16.47 38.67
N GLY A 378 13.53 15.50 39.42
CA GLY A 378 14.29 14.49 40.14
C GLY A 378 14.95 14.98 41.43
N THR A 379 14.68 16.21 41.87
CA THR A 379 15.15 16.74 43.15
C THR A 379 14.05 16.74 44.19
N PHE A 380 14.40 16.68 45.48
CA PHE A 380 13.45 17.02 46.55
C PHE A 380 14.14 17.83 47.62
N PHE A 381 13.37 18.61 48.39
CA PHE A 381 13.93 19.46 49.43
C PHE A 381 14.67 18.66 50.53
N GLU A 382 14.23 17.42 50.78
CA GLU A 382 14.80 16.48 51.74
C GLU A 382 14.73 15.06 51.18
N GLU A 383 15.71 14.20 51.47
CA GLU A 383 15.58 12.76 51.17
C GLU A 383 14.53 12.15 52.12
N LEU A 384 13.35 11.83 51.59
CA LEU A 384 12.23 11.28 52.36
C LEU A 384 11.72 10.00 51.74
N ILE A 385 11.39 9.04 52.61
CA ILE A 385 10.79 7.76 52.24
C ILE A 385 9.36 7.72 52.78
N ILE A 386 8.40 7.44 51.92
CA ILE A 386 6.97 7.35 52.21
C ILE A 386 6.56 5.88 52.21
N GLU A 387 5.93 5.43 53.29
CA GLU A 387 5.33 4.09 53.41
C GLU A 387 3.81 4.21 53.45
N PHE A 388 3.11 3.59 52.50
CA PHE A 388 1.66 3.50 52.48
C PHE A 388 1.21 2.18 53.13
N SER A 389 0.49 2.26 54.25
CA SER A 389 0.05 1.06 54.98
C SER A 389 -1.25 0.48 54.43
N SER A 390 -1.48 -0.80 54.69
CA SER A 390 -2.75 -1.50 54.40
C SER A 390 -3.95 -0.96 55.19
N GLU A 391 -3.70 -0.25 56.30
CA GLU A 391 -4.71 0.41 57.13
C GLU A 391 -4.96 1.86 56.69
N MET A 392 -4.53 2.24 55.47
CA MET A 392 -4.70 3.58 54.88
C MET A 392 -3.98 4.68 55.67
N HIS A 393 -2.86 4.33 56.30
CA HIS A 393 -1.97 5.24 57.03
C HIS A 393 -0.71 5.53 56.22
N ILE A 394 -0.12 6.71 56.39
CA ILE A 394 1.14 7.11 55.77
C ILE A 394 2.20 7.29 56.85
N TYR A 395 3.38 6.70 56.69
CA TYR A 395 4.56 7.04 57.48
C TYR A 395 5.62 7.70 56.59
N VAL A 396 6.14 8.85 57.00
CA VAL A 396 7.23 9.55 56.31
C VAL A 396 8.49 9.42 57.15
N ARG A 397 9.56 8.88 56.57
CA ARG A 397 10.84 8.64 57.24
C ARG A 397 11.96 9.45 56.60
N ASN A 398 12.92 9.84 57.43
CA ASN A 398 14.20 10.36 56.96
C ASN A 398 15.17 9.21 56.62
N PRO A 399 16.37 9.48 56.07
CA PRO A 399 17.34 8.44 55.70
C PRO A 399 17.86 7.62 56.88
N ASN A 400 17.67 8.11 58.11
CA ASN A 400 18.00 7.39 59.34
C ASN A 400 16.87 6.45 59.81
N GLY A 401 15.79 6.30 59.04
CA GLY A 401 14.63 5.45 59.36
C GLY A 401 13.68 6.01 60.43
N THR A 402 13.90 7.24 60.89
CA THR A 402 13.06 7.87 61.92
C THR A 402 11.82 8.47 61.27
N VAL A 403 10.63 8.20 61.85
CA VAL A 403 9.37 8.80 61.40
C VAL A 403 9.41 10.31 61.69
N VAL A 404 9.37 11.10 60.63
CA VAL A 404 9.39 12.58 60.66
C VAL A 404 8.02 13.19 60.42
N ASP A 405 7.09 12.48 59.76
CA ASP A 405 5.68 12.86 59.61
C ASP A 405 4.79 11.60 59.51
N GLU A 406 3.50 11.75 59.79
CA GLU A 406 2.53 10.66 59.71
C GLU A 406 1.13 11.22 59.35
N GLY A 407 0.32 10.43 58.64
CA GLY A 407 -0.95 10.90 58.10
C GLY A 407 -1.83 9.75 57.60
N SER A 408 -2.82 10.07 56.78
CA SER A 408 -3.70 9.09 56.14
C SER A 408 -3.72 9.30 54.63
N TRP A 409 -4.01 8.22 53.89
CA TRP A 409 -4.24 8.29 52.45
C TRP A 409 -5.56 7.62 52.08
N SER A 410 -6.15 8.01 50.97
CA SER A 410 -7.23 7.28 50.32
C SER A 410 -7.07 7.36 48.81
N ILE A 411 -7.77 6.49 48.09
CA ILE A 411 -7.83 6.53 46.64
C ILE A 411 -9.28 6.33 46.20
N SER A 412 -9.69 7.05 45.16
CA SER A 412 -10.99 6.92 44.49
C SER A 412 -10.77 7.15 43.00
N GLY A 413 -11.02 6.14 42.17
CA GLY A 413 -10.60 6.17 40.76
C GLY A 413 -9.07 6.25 40.65
N ASN A 414 -8.56 7.24 39.90
CA ASN A 414 -7.13 7.53 39.78
C ASN A 414 -6.65 8.65 40.72
N VAL A 415 -7.48 9.11 41.67
CA VAL A 415 -7.13 10.24 42.56
C VAL A 415 -6.74 9.75 43.95
N ILE A 416 -5.51 10.03 44.35
CA ILE A 416 -4.99 9.80 45.70
C ILE A 416 -5.24 11.05 46.55
N THR A 417 -5.82 10.87 47.73
CA THR A 417 -5.98 11.96 48.72
C THR A 417 -5.02 11.76 49.88
N LEU A 418 -4.12 12.72 50.10
CA LEU A 418 -3.23 12.74 51.27
C LEU A 418 -3.83 13.64 52.35
N SER A 419 -3.89 13.15 53.59
CA SER A 419 -4.56 13.81 54.72
C SER A 419 -3.77 13.72 56.02
N ASP A 420 -4.07 14.62 56.96
CA ASP A 420 -3.56 14.63 58.35
C ASP A 420 -2.03 14.75 58.56
N LEU A 421 -1.24 14.97 57.50
CA LEU A 421 0.21 15.29 57.57
C LEU A 421 0.43 16.66 58.22
N LYS A 422 1.25 16.74 59.27
CA LYS A 422 1.34 17.96 60.12
C LYS A 422 2.73 18.56 60.18
N LYS A 423 3.72 17.93 59.58
CA LYS A 423 5.13 18.32 59.68
C LYS A 423 5.73 18.48 58.29
N THR A 424 6.67 17.61 57.91
CA THR A 424 7.50 17.75 56.72
C THR A 424 6.68 17.76 55.43
N LEU A 425 5.58 17.01 55.33
CA LEU A 425 4.76 16.93 54.11
C LEU A 425 3.40 17.63 54.25
N ALA A 426 3.23 18.56 55.20
CA ALA A 426 1.95 19.24 55.42
C ALA A 426 1.42 20.00 54.18
N ASN A 427 2.30 20.50 53.30
CA ASN A 427 1.92 21.20 52.06
C ASN A 427 1.45 20.26 50.94
N TYR A 428 1.66 18.96 51.08
CA TYR A 428 1.27 17.93 50.11
C TYR A 428 -0.11 17.33 50.43
N ILE A 429 -0.79 17.79 51.48
CA ILE A 429 -2.21 17.44 51.74
C ILE A 429 -3.07 17.88 50.55
N GLY A 430 -3.96 17.00 50.10
CA GLY A 430 -4.90 17.29 49.02
C GLY A 430 -5.11 16.09 48.11
N GLU A 431 -5.80 16.35 47.01
CA GLU A 431 -6.06 15.40 45.94
C GLU A 431 -4.95 15.48 44.89
N TRP A 432 -4.46 14.31 44.49
CA TRP A 432 -3.40 14.12 43.51
C TRP A 432 -3.86 13.09 42.49
N GLU A 433 -3.89 13.50 41.23
CA GLU A 433 -4.24 12.63 40.11
C GLU A 433 -3.04 11.77 39.73
N VAL A 434 -3.22 10.45 39.65
CA VAL A 434 -2.22 9.53 39.13
C VAL A 434 -2.19 9.68 37.61
N ILE A 435 -1.08 10.23 37.11
CA ILE A 435 -0.86 10.43 35.68
C ILE A 435 0.05 9.36 35.06
N THR A 436 0.83 8.64 35.86
CA THR A 436 1.61 7.46 35.44
C THR A 436 1.72 6.44 36.59
N CYS A 437 1.80 5.14 36.27
CA CYS A 437 1.94 4.08 37.27
C CYS A 437 2.60 2.79 36.72
N GLY A 438 3.72 2.35 37.29
CA GLY A 438 4.36 1.08 36.94
C GLY A 438 5.86 1.07 37.16
N GLU A 439 6.50 -0.11 37.09
CA GLU A 439 7.95 -0.31 37.30
C GLU A 439 8.53 0.31 38.59
N GLY A 440 7.69 0.37 39.64
CA GLY A 440 8.11 1.03 40.86
C GLY A 440 8.23 2.55 40.71
N ARG A 441 7.44 3.17 39.83
CA ARG A 441 7.32 4.63 39.74
C ARG A 441 5.85 5.06 39.64
N PHE A 442 5.51 6.15 40.32
CA PHE A 442 4.23 6.85 40.17
C PHE A 442 4.47 8.34 39.99
N ASN A 443 3.84 8.96 38.99
CA ASN A 443 3.78 10.42 38.90
C ASN A 443 2.38 10.87 39.32
N LEU A 444 2.33 11.80 40.27
CA LEU A 444 1.09 12.34 40.81
C LEU A 444 1.03 13.85 40.55
N LYS A 445 -0.09 14.31 39.99
CA LYS A 445 -0.29 15.71 39.58
C LYS A 445 -1.35 16.40 40.41
N ARG A 446 -1.08 17.65 40.79
CA ARG A 446 -2.04 18.56 41.44
C ARG A 446 -1.90 19.96 40.86
N SER A 447 -2.86 20.38 40.05
CA SER A 447 -2.75 21.62 39.26
C SER A 447 -1.48 21.57 38.37
N ASP A 448 -0.53 22.49 38.53
CA ASP A 448 0.74 22.51 37.79
C ASP A 448 1.90 21.82 38.54
N GLU A 449 1.64 21.24 39.72
CA GLU A 449 2.65 20.58 40.54
C GLU A 449 2.65 19.07 40.27
N VAL A 450 3.83 18.49 40.01
CA VAL A 450 4.03 17.05 39.84
C VAL A 450 5.01 16.54 40.89
N ILE A 451 4.63 15.49 41.59
CA ILE A 451 5.52 14.71 42.45
C ILE A 451 5.70 13.31 41.86
N VAL A 452 6.90 12.78 42.04
CA VAL A 452 7.32 11.47 41.56
C VAL A 452 7.59 10.60 42.78
N LEU A 453 7.00 9.41 42.83
CA LEU A 453 7.29 8.38 43.80
C LEU A 453 8.14 7.31 43.13
N VAL A 454 9.30 6.99 43.69
CA VAL A 454 10.22 5.95 43.18
C VAL A 454 10.38 4.86 44.23
N MET A 455 10.12 3.62 43.84
CA MET A 455 10.14 2.43 44.69
C MET A 455 11.55 2.17 45.23
N GLN A 456 11.64 1.81 46.50
CA GLN A 456 12.93 1.62 47.22
C GLN A 456 13.16 0.19 47.72
N CYS A 457 12.34 -0.77 47.32
CA CYS A 457 12.52 -2.17 47.70
C CYS A 457 13.48 -2.80 46.71
N GLU A 458 14.48 -3.55 47.20
CA GLU A 458 15.29 -4.39 46.33
C GLU A 458 14.34 -5.32 45.55
N GLU A 459 14.47 -5.36 44.23
CA GLU A 459 13.86 -6.39 43.41
C GLU A 459 14.25 -7.74 44.03
N ALA A 460 13.27 -8.44 44.57
CA ALA A 460 13.46 -9.81 44.95
C ALA A 460 13.72 -10.58 43.66
N ASN A 461 15.00 -10.80 43.32
CA ASN A 461 15.44 -11.69 42.25
C ASN A 461 14.52 -12.92 42.20
N GLN A 462 13.68 -13.01 41.17
CA GLN A 462 13.04 -14.25 40.76
C GLN A 462 13.84 -14.86 39.62
#